data_AF-A0A9C9NEN9-F1
#
_entry.id   AF-A0A9C9NEN9-F1
#
_cell.length_a   1.000
_cell.length_b   1.000
_cell.length_c   1.000
_cell.angle_alpha   90.00
_cell.angle_beta   90.00
_cell.angle_gamma   90.00
#
_symmetry.space_group_name_H-M   'P 1'
#
loop_
_entity.id
_entity.type
_entity.pdbx_description
1 polymer ?
#
loop_
_entity_poly.entity_id
_entity_poly.type
_entity_poly.pdbx_seq_one_letter_code
_entity_poly.pdbx_strand_id
1 'polypeptide(L)' 'MNNRFYAIAIAAAVVLLLLWNSIFIVNEKEQAVVLRFGQIQRVVDAPGLNFKLPFSF' A
#
# COMPACT_ATOMS: atom_id res chain seq x y z
N MET A 1 -6.44 -23.85 -22.39
CA MET A 1 -6.06 -23.24 -21.10
C MET A 1 -7.29 -23.19 -20.19
N ASN A 2 -7.20 -23.65 -18.95
CA ASN A 2 -8.35 -23.64 -18.03
C ASN A 2 -8.63 -22.22 -17.52
N ASN A 3 -9.88 -21.75 -17.60
CA ASN A 3 -10.29 -20.44 -17.06
C ASN A 3 -9.88 -20.23 -15.59
N ARG A 4 -9.79 -21.31 -14.80
CA ARG A 4 -9.31 -21.30 -13.42
C ARG A 4 -7.86 -20.84 -13.28
N PHE A 5 -7.00 -21.19 -14.23
CA PHE A 5 -5.59 -20.78 -14.24
C PHE A 5 -5.49 -19.26 -14.43
N TYR A 6 -6.25 -18.69 -15.37
CA TYR A 6 -6.29 -17.25 -15.59
C TYR A 6 -6.84 -16.50 -14.38
N ALA A 7 -7.90 -17.02 -13.75
CA ALA A 7 -8.45 -16.40 -12.54
C ALA A 7 -7.41 -16.32 -11.41
N ILE A 8 -6.65 -17.40 -11.18
CA ILE A 8 -5.58 -17.43 -10.17
C ILE A 8 -4.45 -16.47 -10.53
N ALA A 9 -4.02 -16.46 -11.80
CA ALA A 9 -2.97 -15.56 -12.26
C ALA A 9 -3.35 -14.09 -12.08
N ILE A 10 -4.59 -13.72 -12.41
CA ILE A 10 -5.11 -12.36 -12.20
C ILE A 10 -5.16 -12.01 -10.71
N ALA A 11 -5.69 -12.91 -9.88
CA ALA A 11 -5.76 -12.69 -8.44
C ALA A 11 -4.36 -12.47 -7.83
N ALA A 12 -3.38 -13.28 -8.21
CA ALA A 12 -2.00 -13.12 -7.76
C ALA A 12 -1.39 -11.79 -8.21
N ALA A 13 -1.61 -11.38 -9.46
CA ALA A 13 -1.15 -10.09 -9.96
C ALA A 13 -1.76 -8.90 -9.18
N VAL A 14 -3.05 -8.96 -8.88
CA VAL A 14 -3.73 -7.92 -8.09
C VAL A 14 -3.14 -7.82 -6.68
N VAL A 15 -2.90 -8.95 -6.01
CA VAL A 15 -2.29 -8.96 -4.67
C VAL A 15 -0.88 -8.34 -4.71
N LEU A 16 -0.06 -8.71 -5.68
CA LEU A 16 1.28 -8.14 -5.84
C LEU A 16 1.25 -6.63 -6.08
N LEU A 17 0.33 -6.15 -6.91
CA LEU A 17 0.16 -4.71 -7.17
C LEU A 17 -0.27 -3.95 -5.91
N LEU A 18 -1.17 -4.53 -5.10
CA LEU A 18 -1.59 -3.93 -3.84
C LEU A 18 -0.44 -3.85 -2.83
N LEU A 19 0.36 -4.92 -2.72
CA LEU A 19 1.53 -4.92 -1.85
C LEU A 19 2.56 -3.89 -2.29
N TRP A 20 2.84 -3.80 -3.59
CA TRP A 20 3.78 -2.83 -4.15
C TRP A 20 3.34 -1.38 -3.89
N ASN A 21 2.06 -1.07 -4.10
CA ASN A 21 1.52 0.27 -3.82
C ASN A 21 1.40 0.60 -2.34
N SER A 22 1.47 -0.41 -1.47
CA SER A 22 1.43 -0.21 -0.02
C SER A 22 2.76 0.24 0.56
N ILE A 23 3.87 0.18 -0.19
CA ILE A 23 5.21 0.51 0.28
C ILE A 23 5.54 1.96 -0.08
N PHE A 24 6.01 2.73 0.90
CA PHE A 24 6.53 4.08 0.67
C PHE A 24 7.72 4.36 1.60
N ILE A 25 8.59 5.28 1.21
CA ILE A 25 9.79 5.65 1.96
C ILE A 25 9.62 7.08 2.46
N VAL A 26 9.95 7.30 3.73
CA VAL A 26 9.95 8.62 4.35
C VAL A 26 11.40 9.05 4.57
N ASN A 27 11.77 10.23 4.05
CA ASN A 27 13.09 10.79 4.27
C ASN A 27 13.17 11.47 5.66
N GLU A 28 14.36 11.55 6.25
CA GLU A 28 14.58 12.15 7.59
C GLU A 28 14.19 13.63 7.69
N LYS A 29 14.06 14.32 6.55
CA LYS A 29 13.65 15.73 6.46
C LYS A 29 12.18 15.91 6.11
N GLU A 30 11.45 14.82 5.91
CA GLU A 30 10.06 14.82 5.45
C GLU A 30 9.16 14.15 6.49
N GLN A 31 7.93 14.65 6.59
CA GLN A 31 6.89 14.06 7.41
C GLN A 31 5.78 13.55 6.49
N ALA A 32 5.44 12.27 6.59
CA ALA A 32 4.41 11.68 5.76
C ALA A 32 3.07 11.68 6.48
N VAL A 33 2.06 12.32 5.88
CA VAL A 33 0.69 12.32 6.40
C VAL A 33 -0.18 11.41 5.53
N VAL A 34 -0.72 10.36 6.16
CA VAL A 34 -1.65 9.45 5.52
C VAL A 34 -3.06 9.99 5.66
N LEU A 35 -3.60 10.44 4.53
CA LEU A 35 -4.96 10.97 4.43
C LEU A 35 -5.91 9.91 3.85
N ARG A 36 -7.16 9.92 4.32
CA ARG A 36 -8.29 9.18 3.77
C ARG A 36 -9.49 10.12 3.68
N PHE A 37 -10.00 10.35 2.47
CA PHE A 37 -11.12 11.28 2.22
C PHE A 37 -10.93 12.67 2.87
N GLY A 38 -9.69 13.17 2.91
CA GLY A 38 -9.35 14.46 3.54
C GLY A 38 -9.22 14.41 5.07
N GLN A 39 -9.48 13.27 5.71
CA GLN A 39 -9.26 13.06 7.13
C GLN A 39 -7.85 12.48 7.38
N ILE A 40 -7.18 12.97 8.41
CA ILE A 40 -5.86 12.46 8.83
C ILE A 40 -6.07 11.14 9.56
N GLN A 41 -5.52 10.06 9.03
CA GLN A 41 -5.57 8.73 9.67
C GLN A 41 -4.28 8.40 10.41
N ARG A 42 -3.13 8.80 9.86
CA ARG A 42 -1.84 8.52 10.49
C ARG A 42 -0.82 9.59 10.10
N VAL A 43 -0.04 10.03 11.07
CA VAL A 43 1.16 10.83 10.85
C VAL A 43 2.37 9.92 11.07
N VAL A 44 3.29 9.91 10.12
CA VAL A 44 4.48 9.05 10.14
C VAL A 44 5.71 9.94 10.22
N ASP A 45 6.34 9.92 11.40
CA ASP A 45 7.53 10.72 11.72
C ASP A 45 8.83 9.91 11.63
N ALA A 46 8.72 8.58 11.65
CA ALA A 46 9.88 7.70 11.57
C ALA A 46 10.39 7.63 10.12
N PRO A 47 11.65 8.02 9.88
CA PRO A 47 12.26 7.87 8.56
C PRO A 47 12.46 6.39 8.22
N GLY A 48 12.47 6.10 6.91
CA GLY A 48 12.69 4.77 6.37
C GLY A 48 11.46 4.16 5.70
N LEU A 49 11.50 2.83 5.58
CA LEU A 49 10.49 2.07 4.85
C LEU A 49 9.20 1.94 5.67
N ASN A 50 8.10 2.40 5.11
CA ASN A 50 6.81 2.40 5.74
C ASN A 50 5.78 1.68 4.86
N PHE A 51 4.78 1.09 5.52
CA PHE A 51 3.66 0.41 4.87
C PHE A 51 2.34 1.14 5.13
N LYS A 52 1.59 1.41 4.06
CA LYS A 52 0.22 1.94 4.06
C LYS A 52 -0.71 0.87 3.53
N LEU A 53 -1.42 0.18 4.43
CA LEU A 53 -2.43 -0.78 4.03
C LEU A 53 -3.71 -0.03 3.60
N PRO A 54 -4.27 -0.32 2.41
CA PRO A 54 -5.48 0.37 1.92
C PRO A 54 -6.72 0.11 2.78
N PHE A 55 -6.75 -0.98 3.55
CA PHE A 55 -7.92 -1.40 4.34
C PHE A 55 -7.73 -1.32 5.86
N SER A 56 -6.56 -0.96 6.39
CA SER A 56 -6.44 -0.67 7.82
C SER A 56 -7.10 0.69 8.07
N PHE A 57 -8.28 0.67 8.69
CA PHE A 57 -9.02 1.85 9.15
C PHE A 57 -8.71 2.12 10.61
#